data_AF-A0A951PDW2-F1
#
_entry.id   AF-A0A951PDW2-F1
#
_cell.length_a   1.000
_cell.length_b   1.000
_cell.length_c   1.000
_cell.angle_alpha   90.00
_cell.angle_beta   90.00
_cell.angle_gamma   90.00
#
_symmetry.space_group_name_H-M   'P 1'
#
loop_
_entity.id
_entity.type
_entity.pdbx_description
1 polymer ?
#
loop_
_entity_poly.entity_id
_entity_poly.type
_entity_poly.pdbx_seq_one_letter_code
_entity_poly.pdbx_strand_id
1 'polypeptide(L)'
;MIRTLGMNRFDQCVLNMGLINLCNQTSYVGQSIRQHYDQTEDNGSDPWRRLYQITLHIPHPEQQYDGITLEAGLTQGYNIELKAATDPGLIPYKIPEGGQFVVVMRQKGVGAGFAIAATGIFIRPLALLSLDVIVDATTPEYQSIVVKHPVIRDYPSSWENKLNQFLDHSIPYEALPNLVGYVDQSLNPDYRPPTWDEVQRAAKGFAGV
;
A
#
# COMPACT_ATOMS: atom_id res chain seq x y z
N MET A 1 -24.79 -17.75 -4.22
CA MET A 1 -23.63 -18.41 -3.60
C MET A 1 -22.55 -17.35 -3.45
N ILE A 2 -22.45 -16.76 -2.26
CA ILE A 2 -21.58 -15.60 -1.98
C ILE A 2 -20.16 -16.15 -1.75
N ARG A 3 -19.25 -15.91 -2.70
CA ARG A 3 -17.84 -16.26 -2.56
C ARG A 3 -17.19 -15.19 -1.67
N THR A 4 -16.81 -15.62 -0.48
CA THR A 4 -16.02 -14.89 0.50
C THR A 4 -14.82 -14.21 -0.15
N LEU A 5 -14.68 -12.89 -0.03
CA LEU A 5 -13.54 -12.09 -0.52
C LEU A 5 -12.41 -12.07 0.53
N GLY A 6 -12.02 -13.23 1.05
CA GLY A 6 -10.78 -13.33 1.81
C GLY A 6 -9.59 -12.98 0.89
N MET A 7 -8.60 -12.25 1.42
CA MET A 7 -7.34 -12.03 0.71
C MET A 7 -6.66 -13.37 0.48
N ASN A 8 -6.57 -13.79 -0.78
CA ASN A 8 -5.82 -14.99 -1.12
C ASN A 8 -4.32 -14.68 -1.23
N ARG A 9 -3.50 -15.72 -1.40
CA ARG A 9 -2.05 -15.57 -1.50
C ARG A 9 -1.59 -14.69 -2.66
N PHE A 10 -2.27 -14.74 -3.81
CA PHE A 10 -1.98 -13.85 -4.93
C PHE A 10 -2.30 -12.40 -4.56
N ASP A 11 -3.46 -12.13 -3.96
CA ASP A 11 -3.85 -10.80 -3.49
C ASP A 11 -2.77 -10.23 -2.54
N GLN A 12 -2.27 -11.05 -1.62
CA GLN A 12 -1.19 -10.67 -0.70
C GLN A 12 0.12 -10.37 -1.43
N CYS A 13 0.49 -11.15 -2.45
CA CYS A 13 1.69 -10.87 -3.25
C CYS A 13 1.56 -9.52 -3.98
N VAL A 14 0.38 -9.21 -4.54
CA VAL A 14 0.13 -7.94 -5.20
C VAL A 14 0.19 -6.77 -4.21
N LEU A 15 -0.43 -6.90 -3.02
CA LEU A 15 -0.32 -5.86 -1.99
C LEU A 15 1.12 -5.67 -1.51
N ASN A 16 1.89 -6.75 -1.35
CA ASN A 16 3.30 -6.68 -0.98
C ASN A 16 4.10 -5.92 -2.04
N MET A 17 3.91 -6.20 -3.33
CA MET A 17 4.54 -5.43 -4.42
C MET A 17 4.10 -3.97 -4.41
N GLY A 18 2.82 -3.71 -4.13
CA GLY A 18 2.29 -2.37 -3.94
C GLY A 18 3.06 -1.62 -2.86
N LEU A 19 3.17 -2.23 -1.68
CA LEU A 19 3.84 -1.66 -0.52
C LEU A 19 5.35 -1.46 -0.75
N ILE A 20 6.03 -2.36 -1.47
CA ILE A 20 7.42 -2.20 -1.89
C ILE A 20 7.61 -0.94 -2.73
N ASN A 21 6.74 -0.74 -3.72
CA ASN A 21 6.80 0.44 -4.58
C ASN A 21 6.46 1.72 -3.80
N LEU A 22 5.46 1.69 -2.91
CA LEU A 22 5.08 2.84 -2.09
C LEU A 22 6.18 3.27 -1.10
N CYS A 23 6.92 2.32 -0.54
CA CYS A 23 7.98 2.64 0.44
C CYS A 23 9.21 3.26 -0.21
N ASN A 24 9.52 2.87 -1.46
CA ASN A 24 10.72 3.29 -2.15
C ASN A 24 10.53 4.59 -2.95
N GLN A 25 11.22 5.66 -2.57
CA GLN A 25 11.09 6.97 -3.25
C GLN A 25 11.62 6.96 -4.69
N THR A 26 12.51 6.02 -5.01
CA THR A 26 13.05 5.88 -6.37
C THR A 26 12.10 5.11 -7.29
N SER A 27 11.03 4.50 -6.77
CA SER A 27 10.01 3.83 -7.59
C SER A 27 9.25 4.84 -8.46
N TYR A 28 8.53 4.36 -9.48
CA TYR A 28 7.65 5.20 -10.28
C TYR A 28 6.69 6.01 -9.40
N VAL A 29 6.05 5.37 -8.41
CA VAL A 29 5.10 6.04 -7.52
C VAL A 29 5.77 7.07 -6.62
N GLY A 30 6.94 6.74 -6.07
CA GLY A 30 7.72 7.68 -5.26
C GLY A 30 8.13 8.92 -6.06
N GLN A 31 8.53 8.73 -7.31
CA GLN A 31 8.85 9.83 -8.24
C GLN A 31 7.60 10.64 -8.60
N SER A 32 6.45 10.00 -8.84
CA SER A 32 5.18 10.70 -9.12
C SER A 32 4.72 11.57 -7.95
N ILE A 33 4.84 11.09 -6.72
CA ILE A 33 4.53 11.88 -5.51
C ILE A 33 5.42 13.11 -5.43
N ARG A 34 6.72 12.95 -5.67
CA ARG A 34 7.68 14.05 -5.69
C ARG A 34 7.38 15.06 -6.80
N GLN A 35 7.03 14.60 -8.00
CA GLN A 35 6.65 15.49 -9.11
C GLN A 35 5.40 16.31 -8.78
N HIS A 36 4.37 15.68 -8.21
CA HIS A 36 3.17 16.41 -7.75
C HIS A 36 3.50 17.41 -6.65
N TYR A 37 4.45 17.09 -5.79
CA TYR A 37 4.91 17.98 -4.73
C TYR A 37 5.63 19.21 -5.31
N ASP A 38 6.61 19.00 -6.18
CA ASP A 38 7.43 20.06 -6.78
C ASP A 38 6.59 21.04 -7.65
N GLN A 39 5.42 20.59 -8.15
CA GLN A 39 4.49 21.41 -8.93
C GLN A 39 3.63 22.38 -8.12
N THR A 40 3.72 22.34 -6.79
CA THR A 40 2.94 23.22 -5.91
C THR A 40 3.85 24.19 -5.17
N GLU A 41 3.38 25.42 -4.93
CA GLU A 41 4.13 26.48 -4.23
C GLU A 41 4.29 26.26 -2.71
N ASP A 42 4.19 25.03 -2.25
CA ASP A 42 4.19 24.68 -0.83
C ASP A 42 5.61 24.37 -0.33
N ASN A 43 5.98 25.00 0.78
CA ASN A 43 7.34 25.03 1.30
C ASN A 43 7.62 23.92 2.35
N GLY A 44 6.79 22.89 2.41
CA GLY A 44 7.09 21.72 3.25
C GLY A 44 8.42 21.04 2.85
N SER A 45 8.97 20.22 3.74
CA SER A 45 10.19 19.44 3.44
C SER A 45 9.92 17.98 3.05
N ASP A 46 8.70 17.46 3.31
CA ASP A 46 8.36 16.06 3.08
C ASP A 46 7.11 15.94 2.18
N PRO A 47 7.26 15.43 0.94
CA PRO A 47 6.13 15.28 0.03
C PRO A 47 5.06 14.30 0.55
N TRP A 48 5.41 13.43 1.50
CA TRP A 48 4.50 12.45 2.08
C TRP A 48 3.61 12.99 3.20
N ARG A 49 3.76 14.25 3.61
CA ARG A 49 2.84 14.89 4.58
C ARG A 49 1.49 15.22 3.98
N ARG A 50 1.46 15.42 2.66
CA ARG A 50 0.23 15.71 1.93
C ARG A 50 -0.60 14.46 1.74
N LEU A 51 -1.90 14.67 1.71
CA LEU A 51 -2.85 13.60 1.52
C LEU A 51 -2.98 13.25 0.03
N TYR A 52 -2.62 12.03 -0.30
CA TYR A 52 -2.90 11.41 -1.59
C TYR A 52 -3.90 10.27 -1.40
N GLN A 53 -4.72 10.07 -2.43
CA GLN A 53 -5.43 8.83 -2.62
C GLN A 53 -4.56 7.90 -3.49
N ILE A 54 -4.26 6.73 -2.93
CA ILE A 54 -3.54 5.66 -3.58
C ILE A 54 -4.54 4.56 -3.91
N THR A 55 -4.69 4.24 -5.19
CA THR A 55 -5.51 3.11 -5.63
C THR A 55 -4.61 1.94 -6.00
N LEU A 56 -4.70 0.84 -5.26
CA LEU A 56 -4.00 -0.41 -5.54
C LEU A 56 -4.91 -1.38 -6.29
N HIS A 57 -4.55 -1.68 -7.53
CA HIS A 57 -5.25 -2.65 -8.36
C HIS A 57 -4.71 -4.05 -8.12
N ILE A 58 -5.60 -4.99 -7.83
CA ILE A 58 -5.36 -6.43 -7.79
C ILE A 58 -5.93 -6.99 -9.10
N PRO A 59 -5.09 -7.17 -10.14
CA PRO A 59 -5.53 -7.70 -11.42
C PRO A 59 -5.93 -9.17 -11.30
N HIS A 60 -6.62 -9.70 -12.29
CA HIS A 60 -6.81 -11.14 -12.39
C HIS A 60 -5.43 -11.85 -12.56
N PRO A 61 -5.19 -13.02 -11.95
CA PRO A 61 -3.90 -13.72 -12.07
C PRO A 61 -3.48 -14.06 -13.52
N GLU A 62 -4.46 -14.17 -14.41
CA GLU A 62 -4.26 -14.44 -15.85
C GLU A 62 -4.27 -13.17 -16.71
N GLN A 63 -4.34 -11.98 -16.10
CA GLN A 63 -4.29 -10.71 -16.81
C GLN A 63 -2.89 -10.49 -17.40
N GLN A 64 -2.84 -9.89 -18.59
CA GLN A 64 -1.60 -9.38 -19.19
C GLN A 64 -1.66 -7.85 -19.27
N TYR A 65 -0.51 -7.20 -19.19
CA TYR A 65 -0.38 -5.78 -19.48
C TYR A 65 0.02 -5.60 -20.95
N ASP A 66 -0.17 -4.40 -21.49
CA ASP A 66 0.17 -4.09 -22.88
C ASP A 66 1.67 -4.24 -23.12
N GLY A 67 2.06 -5.32 -23.80
CA GLY A 67 3.44 -5.58 -24.21
C GLY A 67 4.39 -6.06 -23.11
N ILE A 68 3.93 -6.23 -21.86
CA ILE A 68 4.75 -6.75 -20.75
C ILE A 68 3.97 -7.78 -19.91
N THR A 69 4.71 -8.65 -19.22
CA THR A 69 4.10 -9.64 -18.32
C THR A 69 3.48 -8.97 -17.09
N LEU A 70 2.48 -9.62 -16.49
CA LEU A 70 1.89 -9.20 -15.22
C LEU A 70 2.97 -8.93 -14.16
N GLU A 71 3.92 -9.85 -14.06
CA GLU A 71 5.00 -9.83 -13.07
C GLU A 71 5.93 -8.62 -13.25
N ALA A 72 6.27 -8.31 -14.50
CA ALA A 72 7.08 -7.14 -14.84
C ALA A 72 6.32 -5.83 -14.52
N GLY A 73 5.03 -5.77 -14.88
CA GLY A 73 4.19 -4.60 -14.56
C GLY A 73 4.02 -4.38 -13.06
N LEU A 74 3.75 -5.43 -12.29
CA LEU A 74 3.65 -5.36 -10.83
C LEU A 74 4.97 -4.95 -10.17
N THR A 75 6.10 -5.42 -10.70
CA THR A 75 7.44 -5.01 -10.22
C THR A 75 7.70 -3.53 -10.46
N GLN A 76 7.15 -2.94 -11.52
CA GLN A 76 7.25 -1.52 -11.83
C GLN A 76 6.13 -0.67 -11.20
N GLY A 77 5.20 -1.28 -10.45
CA GLY A 77 4.09 -0.58 -9.81
C GLY A 77 2.96 -0.15 -10.75
N TYR A 78 2.79 -0.80 -11.91
CA TYR A 78 1.75 -0.47 -12.91
C TYR A 78 0.32 -0.64 -12.36
N ASN A 79 0.18 -1.35 -11.25
CA ASN A 79 -1.09 -1.53 -10.58
C ASN A 79 -1.42 -0.41 -9.58
N ILE A 80 -0.60 0.63 -9.48
CA ILE A 80 -0.76 1.70 -8.51
C ILE A 80 -1.14 2.99 -9.23
N GLU A 81 -2.29 3.54 -8.87
CA GLU A 81 -2.66 4.90 -9.28
C GLU A 81 -2.52 5.84 -8.09
N LEU A 82 -2.07 7.05 -8.39
CA LEU A 82 -1.92 8.12 -7.41
C LEU A 82 -2.75 9.31 -7.86
N LYS A 83 -3.54 9.86 -6.93
CA LYS A 83 -4.26 11.12 -7.12
C LYS A 83 -4.04 11.99 -5.89
N ALA A 84 -3.73 13.27 -6.09
CA ALA A 84 -3.79 14.23 -4.99
C ALA A 84 -5.23 14.26 -4.47
N ALA A 85 -5.41 14.19 -3.15
CA ALA A 85 -6.74 14.30 -2.57
C ALA A 85 -7.22 15.74 -2.72
N THR A 86 -8.19 15.98 -3.60
CA THR A 86 -8.75 17.31 -3.84
C THR A 86 -9.69 17.77 -2.73
N ASP A 87 -10.31 16.84 -2.00
CA ASP A 87 -11.17 17.14 -0.85
C ASP A 87 -11.10 16.03 0.22
N PRO A 88 -10.39 16.27 1.35
CA PRO A 88 -10.35 15.34 2.48
C PRO A 88 -11.73 15.03 3.08
N GLY A 89 -12.72 15.92 2.92
CA GLY A 89 -14.07 15.74 3.44
C GLY A 89 -14.89 14.66 2.72
N LEU A 90 -14.46 14.23 1.53
CA LEU A 90 -15.06 13.12 0.78
C LEU A 90 -14.50 11.75 1.19
N ILE A 91 -13.46 11.72 2.01
CA ILE A 91 -12.84 10.48 2.48
C ILE A 91 -13.56 10.06 3.76
N PRO A 92 -14.14 8.85 3.82
CA PRO A 92 -14.90 8.39 4.99
C PRO A 92 -14.02 8.12 6.23
N TYR A 93 -12.70 8.31 6.10
CA TYR A 93 -11.71 8.12 7.15
C TYR A 93 -11.16 9.46 7.63
N LYS A 94 -11.01 9.61 8.95
CA LYS A 94 -10.15 10.64 9.53
C LYS A 94 -8.71 10.19 9.33
N ILE A 95 -8.04 10.72 8.31
CA ILE A 95 -6.66 10.36 8.01
C ILE A 95 -5.75 11.38 8.71
N PRO A 96 -4.89 10.95 9.65
CA PRO A 96 -3.91 11.84 10.28
C PRO A 96 -2.91 12.38 9.24
N GLU A 97 -2.33 13.55 9.51
CA GLU A 97 -1.26 14.12 8.68
C GLU A 97 -0.13 13.09 8.45
N GLY A 98 0.34 12.97 7.21
CA GLY A 98 1.34 11.97 6.81
C GLY A 98 0.79 10.54 6.59
N GLY A 99 -0.47 10.28 6.94
CA GLY A 99 -1.21 9.10 6.49
C GLY A 99 -1.74 9.29 5.08
N GLN A 100 -1.79 8.21 4.30
CA GLN A 100 -2.29 8.24 2.92
C GLN A 100 -3.56 7.41 2.78
N PHE A 101 -4.56 7.90 2.05
CA PHE A 101 -5.77 7.13 1.81
C PHE A 101 -5.49 6.02 0.81
N VAL A 102 -5.88 4.79 1.13
CA VAL A 102 -5.70 3.63 0.25
C VAL A 102 -7.05 3.05 -0.13
N VAL A 103 -7.23 2.83 -1.43
CA VAL A 103 -8.35 2.06 -1.99
C VAL A 103 -7.77 0.85 -2.71
N VAL A 104 -8.19 -0.35 -2.30
CA VAL A 104 -7.81 -1.59 -2.98
C VAL A 104 -8.95 -2.01 -3.89
N MET A 105 -8.64 -2.16 -5.17
CA MET A 105 -9.56 -2.52 -6.24
C MET A 105 -9.23 -3.92 -6.74
N ARG A 106 -10.19 -4.85 -6.79
CA ARG A 106 -9.97 -6.21 -7.27
C ARG A 106 -10.73 -6.48 -8.56
N GLN A 107 -10.04 -7.08 -9.54
CA GLN A 107 -10.64 -7.53 -10.79
C GLN A 107 -11.34 -8.89 -10.58
N LYS A 108 -12.59 -9.01 -11.03
CA LYS A 108 -13.38 -10.24 -10.82
C LYS A 108 -13.18 -11.33 -11.90
N GLY A 109 -12.53 -10.98 -13.02
CA GLY A 109 -12.26 -11.87 -14.15
C GLY A 109 -11.37 -11.19 -15.18
N VAL A 110 -10.79 -11.95 -16.10
CA VAL A 110 -9.97 -11.40 -17.20
C VAL A 110 -10.80 -10.43 -18.04
N GLY A 111 -10.31 -9.21 -18.26
CA GLY A 111 -11.02 -8.16 -18.99
C GLY A 111 -12.26 -7.60 -18.29
N ALA A 112 -12.61 -8.07 -17.09
CA ALA A 112 -13.69 -7.50 -16.29
C ALA A 112 -13.25 -6.20 -15.61
N GLY A 113 -14.23 -5.39 -15.18
CA GLY A 113 -13.99 -4.21 -14.37
C GLY A 113 -13.49 -4.53 -12.96
N PHE A 114 -12.96 -3.51 -12.30
CA PHE A 114 -12.53 -3.57 -10.91
C PHE A 114 -13.67 -3.20 -9.95
N ALA A 115 -13.66 -3.83 -8.77
CA ALA A 115 -14.55 -3.50 -7.66
C ALA A 115 -13.74 -3.22 -6.39
N ILE A 116 -14.25 -2.36 -5.51
CA ILE A 116 -13.59 -2.09 -4.22
C ILE A 116 -13.54 -3.41 -3.42
N ALA A 117 -12.37 -3.72 -2.91
CA ALA A 117 -12.09 -4.90 -2.08
C ALA A 117 -11.65 -4.51 -0.66
N ALA A 118 -10.97 -3.37 -0.50
CA ALA A 118 -10.61 -2.84 0.81
C ALA A 118 -10.40 -1.32 0.74
N THR A 119 -10.49 -0.66 1.88
CA THR A 119 -10.08 0.74 2.07
C THR A 119 -9.23 0.86 3.33
N GLY A 120 -8.39 1.89 3.42
CA GLY A 120 -7.60 2.07 4.63
C GLY A 120 -6.52 3.13 4.49
N ILE A 121 -5.44 2.96 5.25
CA ILE A 121 -4.39 3.95 5.39
C ILE A 121 -3.02 3.32 5.14
N PHE A 122 -2.20 3.97 4.33
CA PHE A 122 -0.77 3.69 4.23
C PHE A 122 -0.01 4.63 5.18
N ILE A 123 0.83 4.05 6.04
CA ILE A 123 1.63 4.79 7.03
C ILE A 123 3.10 4.58 6.67
N ARG A 124 3.66 5.55 5.96
CA ARG A 124 5.00 5.43 5.36
C ARG A 124 6.10 5.13 6.39
N PRO A 125 6.25 5.87 7.52
CA PRO A 125 7.32 5.59 8.47
C PRO A 125 7.32 4.14 8.94
N LEU A 126 6.14 3.56 9.17
CA LEU A 126 5.99 2.16 9.58
C LEU A 126 6.06 1.15 8.43
N ALA A 127 6.13 1.61 7.18
CA ALA A 127 6.13 0.78 5.98
C ALA A 127 5.00 -0.27 5.99
N LEU A 128 3.76 0.17 6.25
CA LEU A 128 2.60 -0.74 6.35
C LEU A 128 1.32 -0.15 5.77
N LEU A 129 0.40 -1.05 5.41
CA LEU A 129 -1.00 -0.76 5.09
C LEU A 129 -1.87 -1.25 6.25
N SER A 130 -2.75 -0.40 6.75
CA SER A 130 -3.85 -0.79 7.63
C SER A 130 -5.14 -0.74 6.82
N LEU A 131 -5.76 -1.89 6.55
CA LEU A 131 -6.85 -2.03 5.58
C LEU A 131 -8.08 -2.67 6.22
N ASP A 132 -9.26 -2.17 5.89
CA ASP A 132 -10.54 -2.80 6.16
C ASP A 132 -11.02 -3.51 4.90
N VAL A 133 -10.93 -4.85 4.90
CA VAL A 133 -11.32 -5.70 3.78
C VAL A 133 -12.83 -5.92 3.80
N ILE A 134 -13.48 -5.73 2.66
CA ILE A 134 -14.91 -5.97 2.48
C ILE A 134 -15.14 -7.47 2.33
N VAL A 135 -15.75 -8.10 3.35
CA VAL A 135 -16.02 -9.55 3.38
C VAL A 135 -17.30 -9.87 2.62
N ASP A 136 -18.32 -9.03 2.79
CA ASP A 136 -19.58 -9.05 2.05
C ASP A 136 -19.91 -7.62 1.59
N ALA A 137 -20.38 -7.46 0.36
CA ALA A 137 -20.77 -6.17 -0.19
C ALA A 137 -22.27 -5.88 -0.01
N THR A 138 -23.04 -6.88 0.40
CA THR A 138 -24.49 -6.82 0.64
C THR A 138 -24.83 -6.63 2.12
N THR A 139 -23.95 -7.08 3.02
CA THR A 139 -23.92 -6.75 4.45
C THR A 139 -22.58 -6.08 4.76
N PRO A 140 -22.54 -4.92 5.44
CA PRO A 140 -21.31 -4.17 5.69
C PRO A 140 -20.43 -4.88 6.75
N GLU A 141 -19.91 -6.05 6.40
CA GLU A 141 -18.97 -6.82 7.19
C GLU A 141 -17.55 -6.54 6.69
N TYR A 142 -16.74 -6.00 7.61
CA TYR A 142 -15.36 -5.64 7.34
C TYR A 142 -14.42 -6.47 8.21
N GLN A 143 -13.25 -6.80 7.68
CA GLN A 143 -12.15 -7.39 8.42
C GLN A 143 -10.93 -6.49 8.35
N SER A 144 -10.52 -5.92 9.47
CA SER A 144 -9.29 -5.14 9.56
C SER A 144 -8.06 -6.05 9.50
N ILE A 145 -7.12 -5.70 8.63
CA ILE A 145 -5.84 -6.38 8.46
C ILE A 145 -4.71 -5.37 8.42
N VAL A 146 -3.51 -5.80 8.80
CA VAL A 146 -2.29 -5.02 8.62
C VAL A 146 -1.33 -5.76 7.69
N VAL A 147 -0.93 -5.11 6.60
CA VAL A 147 0.07 -5.61 5.65
C VAL A 147 1.38 -4.91 5.95
N LYS A 148 2.38 -5.68 6.41
CA LYS A 148 3.74 -5.21 6.68
C LYS A 148 4.61 -5.33 5.44
N HIS A 149 5.64 -4.49 5.33
CA HIS A 149 6.59 -4.58 4.24
C HIS A 149 7.32 -5.94 4.28
N PRO A 150 7.37 -6.70 3.18
CA PRO A 150 7.81 -8.10 3.19
C PRO A 150 9.31 -8.30 3.48
N VAL A 151 10.13 -7.24 3.32
CA VAL A 151 11.59 -7.28 3.57
C VAL A 151 11.95 -6.95 5.02
N ILE A 152 11.12 -6.16 5.72
CA ILE A 152 11.41 -5.76 7.09
C ILE A 152 11.04 -6.94 7.99
N ARG A 153 12.06 -7.59 8.56
CA ARG A 153 11.88 -8.79 9.41
C ARG A 153 11.51 -8.43 10.84
N ASP A 154 12.19 -7.43 11.38
CA ASP A 154 12.12 -7.10 12.80
C ASP A 154 11.40 -5.76 12.99
N TYR A 155 10.07 -5.82 13.03
CA TYR A 155 9.27 -4.68 13.49
C TYR A 155 9.49 -4.51 15.01
N PRO A 156 9.71 -3.27 15.51
CA PRO A 156 9.81 -3.01 16.94
C PRO A 156 8.58 -3.51 17.68
N SER A 157 8.72 -4.17 18.84
CA SER A 157 7.59 -4.77 19.57
C SER A 157 6.45 -3.79 19.88
N SER A 158 6.73 -2.50 19.96
CA SER A 158 5.75 -1.43 20.20
C SER A 158 5.09 -0.86 18.93
N TRP A 159 5.31 -1.43 17.74
CA TRP A 159 4.84 -0.85 16.48
C TRP A 159 3.30 -0.72 16.44
N GLU A 160 2.57 -1.71 16.99
CA GLU A 160 1.09 -1.71 17.05
C GLU A 160 0.58 -0.56 17.92
N ASN A 161 1.17 -0.39 19.10
CA ASN A 161 0.83 0.70 20.00
C ASN A 161 1.08 2.06 19.35
N LYS A 162 2.20 2.20 18.61
CA LYS A 162 2.52 3.42 17.87
C LYS A 162 1.56 3.67 16.71
N LEU A 163 1.15 2.64 16.00
CA LEU A 163 0.12 2.75 14.97
C LEU A 163 -1.20 3.25 15.57
N ASN A 164 -1.67 2.64 16.64
CA ASN A 164 -2.93 3.04 17.29
C ASN A 164 -2.88 4.49 17.80
N GLN A 165 -1.78 4.87 18.45
CA GLN A 165 -1.54 6.25 18.91
C GLN A 165 -1.47 7.27 17.76
N PHE A 166 -1.05 6.85 16.57
CA PHE A 166 -1.04 7.73 15.40
C PHE A 166 -2.44 7.87 14.81
N LEU A 167 -3.16 6.75 14.67
CA LEU A 167 -4.53 6.72 14.15
C LEU A 167 -5.53 7.46 15.05
N ASP A 168 -5.31 7.49 16.37
CA ASP A 168 -6.13 8.23 17.32
C ASP A 168 -5.67 9.70 17.55
N HIS A 169 -4.65 10.15 16.81
CA HIS A 169 -4.02 11.47 16.91
C HIS A 169 -3.30 11.76 18.24
N SER A 170 -2.99 10.76 19.06
CA SER A 170 -2.20 10.92 20.29
C SER A 170 -0.73 11.21 20.04
N ILE A 171 -0.18 10.78 18.91
CA ILE A 171 1.19 11.11 18.49
C ILE A 171 1.22 11.63 17.05
N PRO A 172 2.15 12.54 16.73
CA PRO A 172 2.31 13.05 15.37
C PRO A 172 3.15 12.09 14.51
N TYR A 173 3.16 12.34 13.20
CA TYR A 173 3.87 11.55 12.19
C TYR A 173 5.36 11.34 12.51
N GLU A 174 6.04 12.37 13.02
CA GLU A 174 7.47 12.35 13.33
C GLU A 174 7.82 11.49 14.55
N ALA A 175 6.83 11.15 15.37
CA ALA A 175 7.00 10.27 16.52
C ALA A 175 6.91 8.77 16.16
N LEU A 176 6.61 8.45 14.90
CA LEU A 176 6.60 7.08 14.38
C LEU A 176 8.03 6.58 14.12
N PRO A 177 8.32 5.30 14.41
CA PRO A 177 9.56 4.65 13.98
C PRO A 177 9.74 4.75 12.46
N ASN A 178 10.93 5.17 12.01
CA ASN A 178 11.27 5.30 10.60
C ASN A 178 11.74 3.98 9.98
N LEU A 179 10.87 2.97 9.93
CA LEU A 179 11.16 1.65 9.35
C LEU A 179 11.34 1.70 7.84
N VAL A 180 10.70 2.64 7.14
CA VAL A 180 10.91 2.83 5.70
C VAL A 180 12.35 3.13 5.33
N GLY A 181 13.15 3.67 6.26
CA GLY A 181 14.59 3.87 6.08
C GLY A 181 15.35 2.59 5.73
N TYR A 182 14.84 1.39 6.06
CA TYR A 182 15.46 0.12 5.66
C TYR A 182 15.19 -0.26 4.20
N VAL A 183 14.10 0.25 3.60
CA VAL A 183 13.54 -0.22 2.32
C VAL A 183 13.24 0.92 1.34
N ASP A 184 13.94 2.04 1.50
CA ASP A 184 13.89 3.17 0.60
C ASP A 184 15.29 3.41 0.04
N GLN A 185 15.46 3.32 -1.28
CA GLN A 185 16.78 3.40 -1.90
C GLN A 185 17.39 4.81 -1.78
N SER A 186 16.59 5.84 -1.50
CA SER A 186 17.12 7.18 -1.22
C SER A 186 17.76 7.28 0.18
N LEU A 187 17.38 6.41 1.11
CA LEU A 187 17.85 6.39 2.51
C LEU A 187 18.81 5.22 2.78
N ASN A 188 18.62 4.09 2.12
CA ASN A 188 19.44 2.89 2.20
C ASN A 188 19.86 2.45 0.78
N PRO A 189 21.03 2.90 0.29
CA PRO A 189 21.52 2.54 -1.04
C PRO A 189 21.74 1.03 -1.26
N ASP A 190 21.95 0.26 -0.18
CA ASP A 190 22.13 -1.20 -0.24
C ASP A 190 20.80 -1.94 -0.42
N TYR A 191 19.66 -1.26 -0.24
CA TYR A 191 18.37 -1.86 -0.47
C TYR A 191 18.14 -2.17 -1.95
N ARG A 192 17.78 -3.43 -2.21
CA ARG A 192 17.26 -3.89 -3.49
C ARG A 192 15.80 -4.29 -3.33
N PRO A 193 14.86 -3.66 -4.06
CA PRO A 193 13.49 -4.13 -4.14
C PRO A 193 13.43 -5.58 -4.61
N PRO A 194 12.68 -6.48 -3.93
CA PRO A 194 12.56 -7.86 -4.38
C PRO A 194 11.73 -7.94 -5.66
N THR A 195 12.02 -8.94 -6.50
CA THR A 195 11.20 -9.24 -7.67
C THR A 195 9.90 -9.93 -7.28
N TRP A 196 8.93 -9.95 -8.20
CA TRP A 196 7.69 -10.72 -8.05
C TRP A 196 7.95 -12.18 -7.64
N ASP A 197 8.90 -12.87 -8.28
CA ASP A 197 9.26 -14.26 -7.96
C ASP A 197 9.81 -14.42 -6.53
N GLU A 198 10.59 -13.45 -6.05
CA GLU A 198 11.11 -13.44 -4.68
C GLU A 198 9.96 -13.28 -3.67
N VAL A 199 9.02 -12.36 -3.94
CA VAL A 199 7.83 -12.15 -3.12
C VAL A 199 6.91 -13.37 -3.14
N GLN A 200 6.67 -13.96 -4.31
CA GLN A 200 5.86 -15.18 -4.43
C GLN A 200 6.46 -16.35 -3.66
N ARG A 201 7.79 -16.55 -3.73
CA ARG A 201 8.48 -17.61 -3.00
C ARG A 201 8.41 -17.38 -1.50
N ALA A 202 8.59 -16.15 -1.02
CA ALA A 202 8.44 -15.81 0.39
C ALA A 202 7.02 -16.10 0.89
N ALA A 203 6.00 -15.80 0.07
CA ALA A 203 4.61 -16.11 0.39
C ALA A 203 4.29 -17.62 0.42
N LYS A 204 5.12 -18.50 -0.19
CA LYS A 204 4.97 -19.98 -0.03
C LYS A 204 5.29 -20.41 1.39
N GLY A 205 6.19 -19.71 2.09
CA GLY A 205 6.59 -20.02 3.47
C GLY A 205 5.55 -19.61 4.52
N PHE A 206 4.61 -18.73 4.19
CA PHE A 206 3.54 -18.30 5.11
C PHE A 206 2.34 -19.25 5.18
N ALA A 207 2.23 -20.21 4.24
CA ALA A 207 1.13 -21.18 4.20
C ALA A 207 1.35 -22.41 5.12
N GLY A 208 2.12 -22.26 6.20
CA GLY A 208 2.40 -23.34 7.13
C GLY A 208 3.26 -22.94 8.31
N VAL A 209 2.61 -22.38 9.34
CA VAL A 209 2.77 -22.75 10.76
C VAL A 209 1.39 -22.65 11.41
#